data_AF-A0A5Q0L711-F1
#
_entry.id   AF-A0A5Q0L711-F1
#
_cell.length_a   1.000
_cell.length_b   1.000
_cell.length_c   1.000
_cell.angle_alpha   90.00
_cell.angle_beta   90.00
_cell.angle_gamma   90.00
#
_symmetry.space_group_name_H-M   'P 1'
#
loop_
_entity.id
_entity.type
_entity.pdbx_description
1 polymer ?
#
loop_
_entity_poly.entity_id
_entity_poly.type
_entity_poly.pdbx_seq_one_letter_code
_entity_poly.pdbx_strand_id
1 'polypeptide(L)'
;MEGPTDLYGASIGGTLHLEHSRLTGHGERRGERALQLLCATIGGDIQAGAGFHVNGCTDLRDTSVRGSVVLTGARLRNPTGTALKANRLHIGGNLSCRGGLVAEGTVDLCDARVGGGALFEDASLSAEHGPALRAHGIDVGAEFNLCDGFTALGRLSMSSITVRSRFCFKDGLIDTPAGQPALISRRSTASELDLRFREPVKGVVSLSHTRVTVLNATPEAWPGALRMDGMVYDSLLPELPARQRLPLLARDPEGFTPQPYEQLAATYRQHGHDRDARTVLLTQQRRLRGTLPWPGQVWSGFQDLTVGYGYRPMRAVWWLCAIMLSGIALFTRWPPQAVDPGKPPHFQAAIYTFDLVLPLVDFGQEQAFSPRGGLQWAAVVLVCLGWLLATTAAAGANRVLRRT
;
A
#
# COMPACT_ATOMS: atom_id res chain seq x y z
N MET A 1 -34.96 32.81 -2.32
CA MET A 1 -35.60 33.37 -1.12
C MET A 1 -34.49 33.98 -0.31
N GLU A 2 -34.54 35.27 0.02
CA GLU A 2 -33.53 35.87 0.90
C GLU A 2 -33.91 35.54 2.34
N GLY A 3 -33.25 34.54 2.93
CA GLY A 3 -33.47 34.11 4.31
C GLY A 3 -33.22 32.60 4.53
N PRO A 4 -33.04 32.17 5.79
CA PRO A 4 -32.90 30.77 6.14
C PRO A 4 -34.21 30.02 5.86
N THR A 5 -34.10 28.82 5.29
CA THR A 5 -35.24 27.93 5.06
C THR A 5 -35.22 26.80 6.08
N ASP A 6 -36.22 26.76 6.94
CA ASP A 6 -36.38 25.71 7.97
C ASP A 6 -37.48 24.73 7.58
N LEU A 7 -37.06 23.50 7.30
CA LEU A 7 -37.88 22.33 6.98
C LEU A 7 -37.56 21.18 7.96
N TYR A 8 -37.23 21.51 9.21
CA TYR A 8 -37.00 20.54 10.28
C TYR A 8 -38.18 19.55 10.40
N GLY A 9 -37.86 18.26 10.35
CA GLY A 9 -38.86 17.19 10.48
C GLY A 9 -39.92 17.17 9.37
N ALA A 10 -39.74 17.92 8.29
CA ALA A 10 -40.72 17.99 7.22
C ALA A 10 -40.89 16.64 6.52
N SER A 11 -42.12 16.30 6.15
CA SER A 11 -42.44 15.15 5.30
C SER A 11 -42.89 15.66 3.94
N ILE A 12 -42.08 15.44 2.91
CA ILE A 12 -42.34 15.82 1.54
C ILE A 12 -42.56 14.54 0.74
N GLY A 13 -43.80 14.28 0.32
CA GLY A 13 -44.12 13.03 -0.41
C GLY A 13 -43.48 12.94 -1.80
N GLY A 14 -43.15 14.08 -2.41
CA GLY A 14 -42.55 14.18 -3.73
C GLY A 14 -41.09 14.65 -3.73
N THR A 15 -40.68 15.27 -4.83
CA THR A 15 -39.34 15.84 -5.01
C THR A 15 -39.27 17.26 -4.45
N LEU A 16 -38.18 17.57 -3.74
CA LEU A 16 -37.86 18.91 -3.29
C LEU A 16 -36.98 19.59 -4.34
N HIS A 17 -37.54 20.57 -5.05
CA HIS A 17 -36.83 21.37 -6.05
C HIS A 17 -36.26 22.65 -5.40
N LEU A 18 -34.95 22.82 -5.48
CA LEU A 18 -34.17 23.97 -4.98
C LEU A 18 -33.25 24.53 -6.07
N GLU A 19 -33.41 24.10 -7.31
CA GLU A 19 -32.66 24.63 -8.46
C GLU A 19 -32.82 26.14 -8.57
N HIS A 20 -31.77 26.82 -9.03
CA HIS A 20 -31.71 28.29 -9.13
C HIS A 20 -32.01 29.07 -7.84
N SER A 21 -32.06 28.40 -6.68
CA SER A 21 -32.34 29.05 -5.40
C SER A 21 -31.08 29.60 -4.77
N ARG A 22 -31.18 30.82 -4.23
CA ARG A 22 -30.17 31.40 -3.34
C ARG A 22 -30.72 31.40 -1.93
N LEU A 23 -29.97 30.82 -0.99
CA LEU A 23 -30.29 30.75 0.44
C LEU A 23 -29.14 31.36 1.24
N THR A 24 -29.48 32.19 2.23
CA THR A 24 -28.50 32.91 3.03
C THR A 24 -28.89 32.80 4.50
N GLY A 25 -28.01 32.25 5.34
CA GLY A 25 -28.15 32.31 6.79
C GLY A 25 -27.85 33.71 7.31
N HIS A 26 -28.48 34.12 8.41
CA HIS A 26 -28.34 35.47 8.93
C HIS A 26 -27.03 35.69 9.72
N GLY A 27 -26.00 36.23 9.08
CA GLY A 27 -24.89 36.94 9.76
C GLY A 27 -23.71 36.10 10.28
N GLU A 28 -22.67 36.83 10.66
CA GLU A 28 -21.25 36.45 10.78
C GLU A 28 -20.89 35.46 11.91
N ARG A 29 -21.85 34.78 12.54
CA ARG A 29 -21.59 33.83 13.63
C ARG A 29 -21.47 32.39 13.12
N ARG A 30 -20.48 31.66 13.65
CA ARG A 30 -20.21 30.23 13.36
C ARG A 30 -21.50 29.39 13.50
N GLY A 31 -21.98 28.82 12.40
CA GLY A 31 -22.92 27.69 12.43
C GLY A 31 -24.40 27.98 12.18
N GLU A 32 -24.78 29.19 11.74
CA GLU A 32 -26.18 29.47 11.38
C GLU A 32 -26.59 28.77 10.08
N ARG A 33 -27.81 28.22 10.09
CA ARG A 33 -28.32 27.29 9.09
C ARG A 33 -29.07 28.06 8.02
N ALA A 34 -28.62 27.94 6.78
CA ALA A 34 -29.27 28.56 5.62
C ALA A 34 -30.35 27.64 5.04
N LEU A 35 -30.12 26.32 5.10
CA LEU A 35 -31.11 25.30 4.77
C LEU A 35 -31.10 24.24 5.86
N GLN A 36 -32.24 24.02 6.50
CA GLN A 36 -32.42 23.02 7.54
C GLN A 36 -33.45 21.99 7.10
N LEU A 37 -32.99 20.76 6.90
CA LEU A 37 -33.79 19.58 6.59
C LEU A 37 -33.58 18.48 7.64
N LEU A 38 -33.03 18.82 8.81
CA LEU A 38 -32.76 17.88 9.89
C LEU A 38 -34.01 17.03 10.21
N CYS A 39 -33.85 15.71 10.21
CA CYS A 39 -34.93 14.73 10.40
C CYS A 39 -36.05 14.75 9.35
N ALA A 40 -35.85 15.38 8.19
CA ALA A 40 -36.86 15.40 7.13
C ALA A 40 -36.96 14.05 6.39
N THR A 41 -38.12 13.79 5.80
CA THR A 41 -38.36 12.64 4.92
C THR A 41 -38.81 13.14 3.55
N ILE A 42 -38.13 12.70 2.50
CA ILE A 42 -38.38 13.10 1.11
C ILE A 42 -38.67 11.84 0.30
N GLY A 43 -39.89 11.72 -0.22
CA GLY A 43 -40.37 10.57 -0.97
C GLY A 43 -39.85 10.52 -2.43
N GLY A 44 -39.43 11.66 -2.97
CA GLY A 44 -38.75 11.79 -4.26
C GLY A 44 -37.27 12.10 -4.11
N ASP A 45 -36.78 13.01 -4.95
CA ASP A 45 -35.39 13.47 -4.97
C ASP A 45 -35.22 14.80 -4.22
N ILE A 46 -33.98 15.18 -3.90
CA ILE A 46 -33.60 16.58 -3.68
C ILE A 46 -32.90 17.05 -4.95
N GLN A 47 -33.52 17.97 -5.68
CA GLN A 47 -32.95 18.58 -6.87
C GLN A 47 -32.45 19.98 -6.55
N ALA A 48 -31.15 20.08 -6.29
CA ALA A 48 -30.47 21.30 -5.88
C ALA A 48 -29.25 21.54 -6.78
N GLY A 49 -29.48 21.45 -8.10
CA GLY A 49 -28.46 21.53 -9.14
C GLY A 49 -28.06 22.96 -9.53
N ALA A 50 -27.96 23.22 -10.83
CA ALA A 50 -27.37 24.45 -11.36
C ALA A 50 -28.06 25.72 -10.81
N GLY A 51 -27.25 26.67 -10.36
CA GLY A 51 -27.72 27.93 -9.77
C GLY A 51 -28.18 27.83 -8.31
N PHE A 52 -28.08 26.67 -7.67
CA PHE A 52 -28.28 26.54 -6.22
C PHE A 52 -27.08 27.08 -5.45
N HIS A 53 -27.26 28.20 -4.75
CA HIS A 53 -26.22 28.83 -3.95
C HIS A 53 -26.67 28.94 -2.50
N VAL A 54 -25.85 28.44 -1.58
CA VAL A 54 -26.08 28.53 -0.14
C VAL A 54 -24.92 29.26 0.52
N ASN A 55 -25.21 30.37 1.18
CA ASN A 55 -24.28 31.05 2.10
C ASN A 55 -24.70 30.73 3.53
N GLY A 56 -23.98 29.83 4.19
CA GLY A 56 -24.28 29.29 5.51
C GLY A 56 -24.29 27.76 5.50
N CYS A 57 -24.72 27.16 6.62
CA CYS A 57 -24.76 25.71 6.76
C CYS A 57 -26.00 25.10 6.08
N THR A 58 -25.80 24.07 5.26
CA THR A 58 -26.87 23.16 4.78
C THR A 58 -26.92 21.94 5.70
N ASP A 59 -28.00 21.77 6.45
CA ASP A 59 -28.17 20.70 7.44
C ASP A 59 -29.18 19.65 6.95
N LEU A 60 -28.66 18.52 6.44
CA LEU A 60 -29.38 17.31 6.00
C LEU A 60 -29.21 16.14 6.98
N ARG A 61 -28.84 16.40 8.24
CA ARG A 61 -28.62 15.32 9.21
C ARG A 61 -29.91 14.53 9.44
N ASP A 62 -29.77 13.22 9.64
CA ASP A 62 -30.90 12.33 9.92
C ASP A 62 -32.03 12.40 8.87
N THR A 63 -31.75 12.93 7.69
CA THR A 63 -32.72 13.05 6.61
C THR A 63 -32.80 11.73 5.85
N SER A 64 -34.00 11.33 5.43
CA SER A 64 -34.20 10.19 4.55
C SER A 64 -34.74 10.64 3.20
N VAL A 65 -34.02 10.32 2.14
CA VAL A 65 -34.39 10.63 0.75
C VAL A 65 -34.56 9.30 0.03
N ARG A 66 -35.79 8.99 -0.42
CA ARG A 66 -36.06 7.73 -1.13
C ARG A 66 -35.36 7.69 -2.49
N GLY A 67 -35.32 8.84 -3.16
CA GLY A 67 -34.65 9.03 -4.44
C GLY A 67 -33.18 9.41 -4.28
N SER A 68 -32.72 10.34 -5.10
CA SER A 68 -31.34 10.84 -5.16
C SER A 68 -31.22 12.26 -4.59
N VAL A 69 -30.02 12.64 -4.19
CA VAL A 69 -29.66 14.03 -3.86
C VAL A 69 -28.75 14.56 -4.95
N VAL A 70 -29.21 15.56 -5.67
CA VAL A 70 -28.52 16.15 -6.83
C VAL A 70 -28.06 17.55 -6.45
N LEU A 71 -26.74 17.75 -6.41
CA LEU A 71 -26.03 18.99 -6.10
C LEU A 71 -25.14 19.44 -7.27
N THR A 72 -25.57 19.12 -8.49
CA THR A 72 -24.77 19.37 -9.70
C THR A 72 -24.52 20.86 -9.92
N GLY A 73 -23.25 21.27 -9.90
CA GLY A 73 -22.86 22.68 -10.01
C GLY A 73 -23.33 23.59 -8.87
N ALA A 74 -23.75 23.02 -7.73
CA ALA A 74 -24.15 23.79 -6.56
C ALA A 74 -22.96 24.53 -5.95
N ARG A 75 -23.23 25.64 -5.24
CA ARG A 75 -22.21 26.36 -4.47
C ARG A 75 -22.63 26.44 -3.01
N LEU A 76 -21.88 25.77 -2.13
CA LEU A 76 -22.13 25.72 -0.70
C LEU A 76 -21.00 26.44 0.02
N ARG A 77 -21.28 27.55 0.68
CA ARG A 77 -20.27 28.41 1.29
C ARG A 77 -20.50 28.61 2.77
N ASN A 78 -19.62 28.06 3.58
CA ASN A 78 -19.50 28.27 5.02
C ASN A 78 -18.03 28.12 5.47
N PRO A 79 -17.13 29.04 5.10
CA PRO A 79 -15.67 28.87 5.23
C PRO A 79 -15.21 28.69 6.68
N THR A 80 -15.95 29.23 7.66
CA THR A 80 -15.61 29.14 9.09
C THR A 80 -16.13 27.87 9.77
N GLY A 81 -16.82 26.99 9.03
CA GLY A 81 -17.46 25.80 9.57
C GLY A 81 -17.79 24.72 8.52
N THR A 82 -18.94 24.06 8.71
CA THR A 82 -19.41 22.97 7.83
C THR A 82 -20.38 23.53 6.79
N ALA A 83 -20.07 23.39 5.51
CA ALA A 83 -20.93 23.82 4.41
C ALA A 83 -22.12 22.87 4.23
N LEU A 84 -21.88 21.57 4.35
CA LEU A 84 -22.89 20.51 4.24
C LEU A 84 -22.77 19.52 5.40
N LYS A 85 -23.76 19.52 6.29
CA LYS A 85 -23.93 18.51 7.35
C LYS A 85 -24.91 17.45 6.88
N ALA A 86 -24.42 16.29 6.52
CA ALA A 86 -25.19 15.15 6.03
C ALA A 86 -24.90 13.90 6.86
N ASN A 87 -24.68 14.07 8.17
CA ASN A 87 -24.47 12.97 9.10
C ASN A 87 -25.71 12.07 9.14
N ARG A 88 -25.51 10.75 9.03
CA ARG A 88 -26.61 9.76 9.02
C ARG A 88 -27.68 10.03 7.96
N LEU A 89 -27.33 10.76 6.89
CA LEU A 89 -28.20 10.94 5.72
C LEU A 89 -28.42 9.59 5.05
N HIS A 90 -29.68 9.24 4.79
CA HIS A 90 -30.04 8.05 4.02
C HIS A 90 -30.54 8.46 2.64
N ILE A 91 -29.93 7.92 1.59
CA ILE A 91 -30.30 8.15 0.20
C ILE A 91 -30.55 6.78 -0.44
N GLY A 92 -31.72 6.58 -1.04
CA GLY A 92 -32.02 5.34 -1.77
C GLY A 92 -31.28 5.25 -3.11
N GLY A 93 -31.13 6.38 -3.79
CA GLY A 93 -30.40 6.55 -5.06
C GLY A 93 -28.97 7.09 -4.88
N ASN A 94 -28.58 8.03 -5.74
CA ASN A 94 -27.24 8.58 -5.80
C ASN A 94 -27.10 9.89 -5.01
N LEU A 95 -25.91 10.15 -4.48
CA LEU A 95 -25.46 11.49 -4.12
C LEU A 95 -24.65 12.04 -5.30
N SER A 96 -25.25 12.89 -6.13
CA SER A 96 -24.63 13.44 -7.33
C SER A 96 -24.15 14.87 -7.09
N CYS A 97 -22.85 15.03 -6.93
CA CYS A 97 -22.14 16.32 -6.83
C CYS A 97 -21.37 16.65 -8.12
N ARG A 98 -21.75 16.02 -9.24
CA ARG A 98 -21.08 16.15 -10.55
C ARG A 98 -21.12 17.58 -11.09
N GLY A 99 -20.24 17.88 -12.06
CA GLY A 99 -20.36 19.09 -12.87
C GLY A 99 -20.04 20.37 -12.10
N GLY A 100 -19.03 20.32 -11.23
CA GLY A 100 -18.47 21.53 -10.62
C GLY A 100 -19.11 21.96 -9.30
N LEU A 101 -19.53 21.04 -8.42
CA LEU A 101 -19.87 21.40 -7.04
C LEU A 101 -18.71 22.18 -6.42
N VAL A 102 -18.99 23.36 -5.86
CA VAL A 102 -18.01 24.12 -5.06
C VAL A 102 -18.47 24.14 -3.61
N ALA A 103 -17.69 23.55 -2.71
CA ALA A 103 -17.94 23.60 -1.28
C ALA A 103 -16.77 24.28 -0.55
N GLU A 104 -17.04 25.46 0.01
CA GLU A 104 -16.11 26.18 0.89
C GLU A 104 -16.52 25.94 2.35
N GLY A 105 -15.78 25.10 3.06
CA GLY A 105 -16.11 24.56 4.38
C GLY A 105 -16.21 23.04 4.34
N THR A 106 -16.26 22.40 5.51
CA THR A 106 -16.32 20.93 5.58
C THR A 106 -17.61 20.39 4.96
N VAL A 107 -17.49 19.32 4.17
CA VAL A 107 -18.60 18.43 3.81
C VAL A 107 -18.55 17.21 4.74
N ASP A 108 -19.56 17.04 5.59
CA ASP A 108 -19.63 15.95 6.58
C ASP A 108 -20.71 14.93 6.20
N LEU A 109 -20.28 13.74 5.77
CA LEU A 109 -21.09 12.58 5.39
C LEU A 109 -20.91 11.42 6.38
N CYS A 110 -20.52 11.70 7.63
CA CYS A 110 -20.32 10.62 8.60
C CYS A 110 -21.57 9.77 8.81
N ASP A 111 -21.40 8.45 8.78
CA ASP A 111 -22.43 7.44 8.95
C ASP A 111 -23.59 7.56 7.94
N ALA A 112 -23.40 8.29 6.84
CA ALA A 112 -24.38 8.36 5.75
C ALA A 112 -24.46 7.02 5.00
N ARG A 113 -25.63 6.74 4.44
CA ARG A 113 -25.89 5.55 3.62
C ARG A 113 -26.42 5.96 2.27
N VAL A 114 -25.70 5.64 1.22
CA VAL A 114 -26.05 5.94 -0.17
C VAL A 114 -26.30 4.62 -0.88
N GLY A 115 -27.55 4.33 -1.26
CA GLY A 115 -27.91 3.07 -1.93
C GLY A 115 -27.27 2.92 -3.32
N GLY A 116 -27.04 4.05 -4.00
CA GLY A 116 -26.31 4.14 -5.26
C GLY A 116 -24.87 4.61 -5.08
N GLY A 117 -24.41 5.48 -5.98
CA GLY A 117 -23.06 6.05 -5.98
C GLY A 117 -22.98 7.42 -5.29
N ALA A 118 -21.81 7.74 -4.74
CA ALA A 118 -21.44 9.07 -4.28
C ALA A 118 -20.45 9.68 -5.28
N LEU A 119 -20.93 10.62 -6.10
CA LEU A 119 -20.27 11.05 -7.34
C LEU A 119 -19.81 12.51 -7.20
N PHE A 120 -18.50 12.75 -7.19
CA PHE A 120 -17.85 14.04 -6.98
C PHE A 120 -16.99 14.48 -8.17
N GLU A 121 -17.33 14.03 -9.37
CA GLU A 121 -16.65 14.43 -10.61
C GLU A 121 -16.67 15.96 -10.79
N ASP A 122 -15.52 16.53 -11.12
CA ASP A 122 -15.26 17.98 -11.19
C ASP A 122 -15.57 18.78 -9.90
N ALA A 123 -15.81 18.14 -8.75
CA ALA A 123 -16.11 18.86 -7.52
C ALA A 123 -14.85 19.49 -6.90
N SER A 124 -14.99 20.71 -6.38
CA SER A 124 -13.96 21.44 -5.64
C SER A 124 -14.36 21.59 -4.19
N LEU A 125 -13.65 20.91 -3.29
CA LEU A 125 -13.85 20.99 -1.84
C LEU A 125 -12.68 21.74 -1.21
N SER A 126 -12.96 22.78 -0.43
CA SER A 126 -11.93 23.51 0.31
C SER A 126 -12.36 23.70 1.75
N ALA A 127 -11.41 23.59 2.70
CA ALA A 127 -11.67 23.96 4.08
C ALA A 127 -10.43 24.59 4.69
N GLU A 128 -10.54 25.81 5.21
CA GLU A 128 -9.45 26.48 5.93
C GLU A 128 -9.16 25.78 7.26
N HIS A 129 -10.19 25.21 7.88
CA HIS A 129 -10.12 24.55 9.19
C HIS A 129 -10.76 23.17 9.12
N GLY A 130 -10.01 22.15 9.57
CA GLY A 130 -10.50 20.77 9.58
C GLY A 130 -10.42 20.09 8.21
N PRO A 131 -11.13 18.97 8.02
CA PRO A 131 -11.16 18.26 6.75
C PRO A 131 -12.08 18.96 5.74
N ALA A 132 -11.69 18.95 4.47
CA ALA A 132 -12.56 19.35 3.36
C ALA A 132 -13.72 18.36 3.17
N LEU A 133 -13.43 17.06 3.33
CA LEU A 133 -14.42 15.99 3.32
C LEU A 133 -14.23 15.10 4.54
N ARG A 134 -15.31 14.92 5.31
CA ARG A 134 -15.39 13.97 6.42
C ARG A 134 -16.43 12.92 6.09
N ALA A 135 -16.05 11.66 5.94
CA ALA A 135 -16.99 10.58 5.60
C ALA A 135 -16.65 9.30 6.37
N HIS A 136 -16.52 9.41 7.69
CA HIS A 136 -16.28 8.23 8.52
C HIS A 136 -17.53 7.35 8.55
N GLY A 137 -17.39 6.04 8.38
CA GLY A 137 -18.52 5.11 8.48
C GLY A 137 -19.54 5.19 7.34
N ILE A 138 -19.27 5.94 6.27
CA ILE A 138 -20.17 6.00 5.11
C ILE A 138 -20.27 4.63 4.44
N ASP A 139 -21.49 4.25 4.06
CA ASP A 139 -21.78 3.05 3.27
C ASP A 139 -22.31 3.47 1.90
N VAL A 140 -21.60 3.06 0.84
CA VAL A 140 -21.90 3.41 -0.54
C VAL A 140 -22.18 2.12 -1.33
N GLY A 141 -23.43 2.00 -1.76
CA GLY A 141 -23.94 0.85 -2.46
C GLY A 141 -23.39 0.69 -3.87
N ALA A 142 -22.74 1.68 -4.49
CA ALA A 142 -22.09 1.50 -5.79
C ALA A 142 -20.63 1.99 -5.77
N GLU A 143 -20.36 3.12 -6.41
CA GLU A 143 -19.03 3.71 -6.49
C GLU A 143 -18.96 4.99 -5.64
N PHE A 144 -17.83 5.17 -4.97
CA PHE A 144 -17.45 6.46 -4.40
C PHE A 144 -16.45 7.08 -5.37
N ASN A 145 -16.95 7.96 -6.24
CA ASN A 145 -16.19 8.53 -7.33
C ASN A 145 -15.67 9.92 -6.99
N LEU A 146 -14.36 10.05 -6.74
CA LEU A 146 -13.62 11.31 -6.57
C LEU A 146 -12.63 11.47 -7.73
N CYS A 147 -13.04 11.08 -8.94
CA CYS A 147 -12.24 11.12 -10.16
C CYS A 147 -12.57 12.31 -11.04
N ASP A 148 -11.80 12.45 -12.13
CA ASP A 148 -12.09 13.33 -13.25
C ASP A 148 -12.30 14.79 -12.78
N GLY A 149 -11.20 15.48 -12.48
CA GLY A 149 -11.23 16.92 -12.14
C GLY A 149 -11.52 17.24 -10.67
N PHE A 150 -11.81 16.24 -9.83
CA PHE A 150 -11.98 16.43 -8.38
C PHE A 150 -10.77 17.15 -7.76
N THR A 151 -11.03 18.21 -6.99
CA THR A 151 -9.99 18.97 -6.28
C THR A 151 -10.34 19.12 -4.81
N ALA A 152 -9.41 18.73 -3.93
CA ALA A 152 -9.49 18.92 -2.50
C ALA A 152 -8.38 19.84 -2.00
N LEU A 153 -8.75 21.04 -1.54
CA LEU A 153 -7.86 21.96 -0.83
C LEU A 153 -8.04 21.72 0.68
N GLY A 154 -7.31 20.73 1.19
CA GLY A 154 -7.41 20.27 2.58
C GLY A 154 -7.56 18.76 2.69
N ARG A 155 -7.64 18.29 3.94
CA ARG A 155 -7.63 16.86 4.26
C ARG A 155 -8.93 16.16 3.92
N LEU A 156 -8.84 14.95 3.37
CA LEU A 156 -9.92 13.98 3.26
C LEU A 156 -9.84 12.98 4.43
N SER A 157 -10.87 12.92 5.27
CA SER A 157 -10.91 12.09 6.47
C SER A 157 -12.06 11.08 6.40
N MET A 158 -11.73 9.83 6.06
CA MET A 158 -12.70 8.82 5.66
C MET A 158 -12.30 7.44 6.17
N SER A 159 -12.56 7.16 7.45
CA SER A 159 -12.25 5.86 8.07
C SER A 159 -13.47 4.97 8.14
N SER A 160 -13.27 3.65 8.10
CA SER A 160 -14.32 2.64 8.23
C SER A 160 -15.41 2.77 7.16
N ILE A 161 -15.03 3.17 5.95
CA ILE A 161 -15.98 3.30 4.83
C ILE A 161 -16.18 1.93 4.17
N THR A 162 -17.40 1.72 3.67
CA THR A 162 -17.73 0.55 2.85
C THR A 162 -18.18 1.04 1.49
N VAL A 163 -17.51 0.59 0.42
CA VAL A 163 -17.87 0.91 -0.95
C VAL A 163 -18.01 -0.41 -1.69
N ARG A 164 -19.20 -0.71 -2.21
CA ARG A 164 -19.43 -2.04 -2.82
C ARG A 164 -18.55 -2.28 -4.06
N SER A 165 -18.41 -1.28 -4.92
CA SER A 165 -17.74 -1.40 -6.21
C SER A 165 -16.38 -0.70 -6.22
N ARG A 166 -16.34 0.56 -6.66
CA ARG A 166 -15.10 1.29 -6.94
C ARG A 166 -14.95 2.50 -6.03
N PHE A 167 -13.78 2.64 -5.43
CA PHE A 167 -13.35 3.84 -4.74
C PHE A 167 -12.26 4.52 -5.57
N CYS A 168 -12.60 5.63 -6.22
CA CYS A 168 -11.81 6.17 -7.32
C CYS A 168 -11.22 7.54 -6.94
N PHE A 169 -9.91 7.75 -7.16
CA PHE A 169 -9.20 9.04 -7.10
C PHE A 169 -8.40 9.38 -8.38
N LYS A 170 -8.62 8.64 -9.45
CA LYS A 170 -8.04 8.88 -10.78
C LYS A 170 -8.21 10.33 -11.23
N ASP A 171 -7.12 10.98 -11.63
CA ASP A 171 -7.10 12.38 -12.08
C ASP A 171 -7.60 13.41 -11.05
N GLY A 172 -7.75 13.00 -9.78
CA GLY A 172 -8.04 13.91 -8.67
C GLY A 172 -6.79 14.61 -8.15
N LEU A 173 -6.97 15.83 -7.64
CA LEU A 173 -5.95 16.61 -6.95
C LEU A 173 -6.28 16.70 -5.46
N ILE A 174 -5.33 16.34 -4.61
CA ILE A 174 -5.40 16.60 -3.17
C ILE A 174 -4.22 17.50 -2.81
N ASP A 175 -4.49 18.78 -2.56
CA ASP A 175 -3.49 19.73 -2.11
C ASP A 175 -3.53 19.83 -0.59
N THR A 176 -2.42 19.45 0.03
CA THR A 176 -2.22 19.52 1.48
C THR A 176 -0.72 19.68 1.72
N PRO A 177 -0.28 20.50 2.69
CA PRO A 177 1.13 20.66 3.00
C PRO A 177 1.81 19.31 3.32
N ALA A 178 3.10 19.20 2.97
CA ALA A 178 3.90 18.02 3.28
C ALA A 178 3.93 17.74 4.79
N GLY A 179 3.90 16.45 5.16
CA GLY A 179 3.88 16.00 6.56
C GLY A 179 2.51 16.08 7.25
N GLN A 180 1.54 16.79 6.69
CA GLN A 180 0.16 16.74 7.17
C GLN A 180 -0.61 15.59 6.51
N PRO A 181 -1.62 14.99 7.18
CA PRO A 181 -2.48 14.00 6.55
C PRO A 181 -3.31 14.63 5.43
N ALA A 182 -3.18 14.09 4.22
CA ALA A 182 -3.94 14.47 3.04
C ALA A 182 -5.16 13.55 2.84
N LEU A 183 -4.95 12.23 2.90
CA LEU A 183 -6.01 11.22 2.81
C LEU A 183 -5.87 10.23 3.96
N ILE A 184 -6.90 10.15 4.80
CA ILE A 184 -7.00 9.14 5.86
C ILE A 184 -8.11 8.17 5.48
N SER A 185 -7.76 7.00 4.97
CA SER A 185 -8.69 5.91 4.69
C SER A 185 -8.29 4.63 5.41
N ARG A 186 -8.69 4.53 6.68
CA ARG A 186 -8.33 3.42 7.57
C ARG A 186 -9.50 2.47 7.76
N ARG A 187 -9.24 1.16 7.79
CA ARG A 187 -10.27 0.11 7.97
C ARG A 187 -11.38 0.16 6.93
N SER A 188 -11.04 0.58 5.71
CA SER A 188 -11.99 0.75 4.61
C SER A 188 -12.11 -0.53 3.79
N THR A 189 -13.23 -0.72 3.10
CA THR A 189 -13.45 -1.86 2.21
C THR A 189 -13.96 -1.42 0.84
N ALA A 190 -13.38 -1.95 -0.24
CA ALA A 190 -13.83 -1.73 -1.61
C ALA A 190 -13.47 -2.90 -2.52
N SER A 191 -14.21 -3.13 -3.62
CA SER A 191 -13.76 -4.12 -4.61
C SER A 191 -12.55 -3.59 -5.38
N GLU A 192 -12.59 -2.31 -5.79
CA GLU A 192 -11.49 -1.66 -6.49
C GLU A 192 -11.14 -0.32 -5.83
N LEU A 193 -9.84 -0.06 -5.67
CA LEU A 193 -9.30 1.24 -5.22
C LEU A 193 -8.35 1.78 -6.28
N ASP A 194 -8.69 2.94 -6.85
CA ASP A 194 -7.86 3.64 -7.84
C ASP A 194 -7.18 4.86 -7.21
N LEU A 195 -5.85 4.85 -7.16
CA LEU A 195 -4.99 5.89 -6.59
C LEU A 195 -4.16 6.62 -7.65
N ARG A 196 -4.59 6.62 -8.91
CA ARG A 196 -3.91 7.33 -10.01
C ARG A 196 -4.20 8.84 -9.99
N PHE A 197 -3.75 9.51 -8.92
CA PHE A 197 -3.86 10.95 -8.77
C PHE A 197 -3.26 11.71 -9.96
N ARG A 198 -3.78 12.91 -10.23
CA ARG A 198 -3.23 13.79 -11.29
C ARG A 198 -1.79 14.19 -11.02
N GLU A 199 -1.47 14.41 -9.75
CA GLU A 199 -0.16 14.83 -9.26
C GLU A 199 0.17 14.08 -7.96
N PRO A 200 1.45 13.80 -7.65
CA PRO A 200 1.83 13.17 -6.39
C PRO A 200 1.33 13.95 -5.17
N VAL A 201 0.54 13.29 -4.33
CA VAL A 201 0.04 13.90 -3.08
C VAL A 201 1.21 14.21 -2.15
N LYS A 202 1.36 15.49 -1.79
CA LYS A 202 2.44 15.99 -0.91
C LYS A 202 2.28 15.55 0.53
N GLY A 203 1.04 15.53 1.03
CA GLY A 203 0.72 15.08 2.38
C GLY A 203 0.74 13.56 2.54
N VAL A 204 0.49 13.10 3.77
CA VAL A 204 0.48 11.67 4.12
C VAL A 204 -0.83 11.03 3.69
N VAL A 205 -0.72 9.93 2.94
CA VAL A 205 -1.83 9.03 2.62
C VAL A 205 -1.77 7.82 3.55
N SER A 206 -2.86 7.53 4.24
CA SER A 206 -2.97 6.36 5.12
C SER A 206 -4.08 5.44 4.63
N LEU A 207 -3.69 4.20 4.31
CA LEU A 207 -4.57 3.11 3.88
C LEU A 207 -4.56 1.95 4.90
N SER A 208 -4.27 2.25 6.17
CA SER A 208 -4.03 1.23 7.18
C SER A 208 -5.27 0.37 7.43
N HIS A 209 -5.08 -0.94 7.49
CA HIS A 209 -6.15 -1.93 7.65
C HIS A 209 -7.25 -1.89 6.56
N THR A 210 -6.98 -1.28 5.41
CA THR A 210 -7.92 -1.24 4.29
C THR A 210 -7.85 -2.55 3.51
N ARG A 211 -9.01 -3.06 3.09
CA ARG A 211 -9.14 -4.30 2.32
C ARG A 211 -9.72 -3.99 0.96
N VAL A 212 -8.99 -4.34 -0.09
CA VAL A 212 -9.45 -4.16 -1.46
C VAL A 212 -9.24 -5.42 -2.28
N THR A 213 -10.02 -5.68 -3.32
CA THR A 213 -9.69 -6.80 -4.22
C THR A 213 -8.62 -6.35 -5.21
N VAL A 214 -8.85 -5.22 -5.88
CA VAL A 214 -7.91 -4.66 -6.85
C VAL A 214 -7.40 -3.29 -6.39
N LEU A 215 -6.08 -3.13 -6.35
CA LEU A 215 -5.42 -1.85 -6.12
C LEU A 215 -4.80 -1.34 -7.42
N ASN A 216 -5.34 -0.27 -7.98
CA ASN A 216 -4.78 0.41 -9.14
C ASN A 216 -3.93 1.60 -8.67
N ALA A 217 -2.63 1.50 -8.83
CA ALA A 217 -1.70 2.55 -8.42
C ALA A 217 -0.48 2.55 -9.35
N THR A 218 -0.26 3.64 -10.09
CA THR A 218 0.89 3.80 -10.97
C THR A 218 2.06 4.47 -10.24
N PRO A 219 3.33 4.04 -10.44
CA PRO A 219 4.48 4.61 -9.74
C PRO A 219 4.64 6.13 -9.86
N GLU A 220 4.19 6.70 -10.96
CA GLU A 220 4.27 8.13 -11.27
C GLU A 220 3.34 8.98 -10.38
N ALA A 221 2.19 8.42 -9.98
CA ALA A 221 1.16 9.10 -9.18
C ALA A 221 1.31 8.84 -7.67
N TRP A 222 2.42 8.24 -7.24
CA TRP A 222 2.58 7.80 -5.86
C TRP A 222 2.79 8.94 -4.87
N PRO A 223 2.10 8.92 -3.71
CA PRO A 223 2.23 9.95 -2.70
C PRO A 223 3.65 10.02 -2.12
N GLY A 224 4.01 11.20 -1.59
CA GLY A 224 5.29 11.43 -0.94
C GLY A 224 5.47 10.62 0.34
N ALA A 225 4.37 10.34 1.05
CA ALA A 225 4.34 9.50 2.25
C ALA A 225 3.10 8.60 2.22
N LEU A 226 3.30 7.29 2.37
CA LEU A 226 2.23 6.29 2.33
C LEU A 226 2.33 5.33 3.50
N ARG A 227 1.22 5.17 4.23
CA ARG A 227 1.07 4.13 5.26
C ARG A 227 0.15 3.03 4.78
N MET A 228 0.67 1.80 4.70
CA MET A 228 -0.07 0.62 4.25
C MET A 228 -0.17 -0.46 5.32
N ASP A 229 0.21 -0.17 6.57
CA ASP A 229 0.20 -1.18 7.63
C ASP A 229 -1.18 -1.85 7.79
N GLY A 230 -1.19 -3.18 7.73
CA GLY A 230 -2.41 -4.00 7.79
C GLY A 230 -3.28 -3.98 6.54
N MET A 231 -2.89 -3.28 5.47
CA MET A 231 -3.61 -3.28 4.19
C MET A 231 -3.51 -4.65 3.52
N VAL A 232 -4.61 -5.11 2.93
CA VAL A 232 -4.69 -6.37 2.19
C VAL A 232 -5.31 -6.10 0.82
N TYR A 233 -4.72 -6.72 -0.20
CA TYR A 233 -5.18 -6.65 -1.59
C TYR A 233 -4.95 -7.96 -2.33
N ASP A 234 -5.81 -8.29 -3.28
CA ASP A 234 -5.66 -9.53 -4.06
C ASP A 234 -4.81 -9.30 -5.31
N SER A 235 -4.99 -8.19 -6.02
CA SER A 235 -4.26 -7.86 -7.25
C SER A 235 -3.79 -6.40 -7.31
N LEU A 236 -2.64 -6.17 -7.93
CA LEU A 236 -2.06 -4.83 -8.17
C LEU A 236 -2.01 -4.52 -9.66
N LEU A 237 -2.58 -3.37 -10.03
CA LEU A 237 -2.53 -2.85 -11.40
C LEU A 237 -1.74 -1.54 -11.48
N PRO A 238 -1.03 -1.29 -12.60
CA PRO A 238 -0.65 -2.28 -13.61
C PRO A 238 0.34 -3.32 -13.05
N GLU A 239 0.46 -4.48 -13.70
CA GLU A 239 1.47 -5.49 -13.34
C GLU A 239 2.88 -4.93 -13.62
N LEU A 240 3.68 -4.78 -12.58
CA LEU A 240 5.02 -4.20 -12.66
C LEU A 240 6.02 -5.07 -11.89
N PRO A 241 7.33 -5.04 -12.22
CA PRO A 241 8.33 -5.73 -11.43
C PRO A 241 8.41 -5.21 -9.99
N ALA A 242 8.75 -6.08 -9.04
CA ALA A 242 8.83 -5.73 -7.61
C ALA A 242 9.75 -4.54 -7.34
N ARG A 243 10.83 -4.40 -8.11
CA ARG A 243 11.81 -3.31 -7.95
C ARG A 243 11.22 -1.92 -8.14
N GLN A 244 10.22 -1.79 -9.01
CA GLN A 244 9.52 -0.52 -9.21
C GLN A 244 8.54 -0.25 -8.07
N ARG A 245 8.05 -1.31 -7.41
CA ARG A 245 7.07 -1.17 -6.33
C ARG A 245 7.69 -0.90 -4.94
N LEU A 246 8.86 -1.46 -4.67
CA LEU A 246 9.52 -1.40 -3.37
C LEU A 246 9.83 0.02 -2.84
N PRO A 247 10.18 1.03 -3.66
CA PRO A 247 10.44 2.38 -3.17
C PRO A 247 9.26 3.01 -2.42
N LEU A 248 8.01 2.63 -2.72
CA LEU A 248 6.83 3.15 -2.02
C LEU A 248 6.72 2.63 -0.60
N LEU A 249 7.00 1.34 -0.37
CA LEU A 249 7.00 0.75 0.97
C LEU A 249 8.10 1.34 1.87
N ALA A 250 9.05 2.08 1.29
CA ALA A 250 10.05 2.83 2.03
C ALA A 250 9.60 4.23 2.45
N ARG A 251 8.46 4.71 1.92
CA ARG A 251 7.90 6.05 2.19
C ARG A 251 6.94 6.06 3.38
N ASP A 252 6.95 5.03 4.21
CA ASP A 252 6.15 5.01 5.43
C ASP A 252 6.74 5.98 6.46
N PRO A 253 5.98 7.00 6.92
CA PRO A 253 6.47 7.97 7.89
C PRO A 253 6.72 7.37 9.29
N GLU A 254 6.14 6.21 9.63
CA GLU A 254 6.39 5.52 10.92
C GLU A 254 7.61 4.58 10.88
N GLY A 255 8.27 4.45 9.73
CA GLY A 255 9.46 3.64 9.56
C GLY A 255 9.15 2.24 9.02
N PHE A 256 10.00 1.27 9.38
CA PHE A 256 9.93 -0.06 8.77
C PHE A 256 8.89 -0.96 9.43
N THR A 257 7.91 -1.40 8.64
CA THR A 257 6.91 -2.41 9.00
C THR A 257 7.07 -3.67 8.13
N PRO A 258 7.09 -4.89 8.71
CA PRO A 258 7.26 -6.11 7.91
C PRO A 258 6.05 -6.47 7.03
N GLN A 259 4.82 -6.25 7.51
CA GLN A 259 3.59 -6.76 6.90
C GLN A 259 3.37 -6.27 5.44
N PRO A 260 3.59 -5.00 5.07
CA PRO A 260 3.39 -4.55 3.69
C PRO A 260 4.29 -5.28 2.68
N TYR A 261 5.49 -5.69 3.09
CA TYR A 261 6.41 -6.47 2.26
C TYR A 261 5.92 -7.91 2.11
N GLU A 262 5.36 -8.52 3.16
CA GLU A 262 4.79 -9.87 3.09
C GLU A 262 3.56 -9.93 2.20
N GLN A 263 2.67 -8.94 2.31
CA GLN A 263 1.50 -8.80 1.46
C GLN A 263 1.89 -8.66 -0.03
N LEU A 264 2.85 -7.80 -0.33
CA LEU A 264 3.35 -7.62 -1.69
C LEU A 264 3.99 -8.92 -2.23
N ALA A 265 4.80 -9.60 -1.42
CA ALA A 265 5.42 -10.86 -1.81
C ALA A 265 4.39 -11.99 -2.02
N ALA A 266 3.34 -12.05 -1.19
CA ALA A 266 2.25 -13.00 -1.33
C ALA A 266 1.48 -12.78 -2.64
N THR A 267 1.18 -11.52 -2.96
CA THR A 267 0.50 -11.12 -4.20
C THR A 267 1.28 -11.54 -5.43
N TYR A 268 2.59 -11.30 -5.48
CA TYR A 268 3.43 -11.76 -6.60
C TYR A 268 3.46 -13.29 -6.72
N ARG A 269 3.47 -14.04 -5.60
CA ARG A 269 3.40 -15.51 -5.65
C ARG A 269 2.08 -16.00 -6.23
N GLN A 270 0.96 -15.41 -5.81
CA GLN A 270 -0.36 -15.78 -6.30
C GLN A 270 -0.50 -15.59 -7.82
N HIS A 271 0.19 -14.59 -8.39
CA HIS A 271 0.22 -14.34 -9.83
C HIS A 271 1.38 -15.07 -10.57
N GLY A 272 2.10 -15.99 -9.91
CA GLY A 272 3.18 -16.77 -10.54
C GLY A 272 4.53 -16.04 -10.70
N HIS A 273 4.69 -14.84 -10.15
CA HIS A 273 5.93 -14.05 -10.20
C HIS A 273 6.87 -14.36 -9.02
N ASP A 274 7.32 -15.61 -8.93
CA ASP A 274 8.19 -16.06 -7.82
C ASP A 274 9.50 -15.28 -7.67
N ARG A 275 10.09 -14.84 -8.79
CA ARG A 275 11.34 -14.07 -8.78
C ARG A 275 11.15 -12.70 -8.14
N ASP A 276 10.01 -12.07 -8.38
CA ASP A 276 9.66 -10.78 -7.78
C ASP A 276 9.31 -10.93 -6.31
N ALA A 277 8.54 -11.96 -5.94
CA ALA A 277 8.27 -12.27 -4.55
C ALA A 277 9.54 -12.47 -3.71
N ARG A 278 10.53 -13.21 -4.24
CA ARG A 278 11.85 -13.37 -3.61
C ARG A 278 12.59 -12.04 -3.48
N THR A 279 12.48 -11.17 -4.47
CA THR A 279 13.11 -9.84 -4.45
C THR A 279 12.51 -8.95 -3.36
N VAL A 280 11.20 -9.02 -3.14
CA VAL A 280 10.53 -8.30 -2.05
C VAL A 280 11.01 -8.80 -0.68
N LEU A 281 11.00 -10.12 -0.45
CA LEU A 281 11.42 -10.70 0.83
C LEU A 281 12.91 -10.47 1.12
N LEU A 282 13.76 -10.48 0.09
CA LEU A 282 15.17 -10.07 0.22
C LEU A 282 15.31 -8.63 0.71
N THR A 283 14.49 -7.73 0.16
CA THR A 283 14.51 -6.30 0.52
C THR A 283 14.00 -6.10 1.95
N GLN A 284 12.97 -6.86 2.35
CA GLN A 284 12.48 -6.92 3.72
C GLN A 284 13.58 -7.35 4.71
N GLN A 285 14.31 -8.43 4.41
CA GLN A 285 15.41 -8.93 5.27
C GLN A 285 16.56 -7.92 5.39
N ARG A 286 16.89 -7.21 4.31
CA ARG A 286 17.90 -6.14 4.34
C ARG A 286 17.48 -4.98 5.23
N ARG A 287 16.19 -4.62 5.22
CA ARG A 287 15.65 -3.58 6.11
C ARG A 287 15.64 -4.03 7.57
N LEU A 288 15.22 -5.27 7.84
CA LEU A 288 15.31 -5.91 9.16
C LEU A 288 16.74 -5.93 9.71
N ARG A 289 17.76 -6.06 8.85
CA ARG A 289 19.15 -5.98 9.30
C ARG A 289 19.46 -4.68 10.03
N GLY A 290 18.93 -3.55 9.55
CA GLY A 290 19.14 -2.24 10.17
C GLY A 290 18.57 -2.12 11.58
N THR A 291 17.63 -2.99 11.97
CA THR A 291 17.01 -2.99 13.30
C THR A 291 17.65 -3.99 14.27
N LEU A 292 18.60 -4.83 13.81
CA LEU A 292 19.28 -5.83 14.64
C LEU A 292 20.44 -5.24 15.44
N PRO A 293 20.81 -5.82 16.59
CA PRO A 293 22.06 -5.50 17.28
C PRO A 293 23.27 -5.90 16.42
N TRP A 294 24.43 -5.29 16.69
CA TRP A 294 25.64 -5.41 15.85
C TRP A 294 26.05 -6.85 15.49
N PRO A 295 25.99 -7.88 16.37
CA PRO A 295 26.39 -9.24 15.99
C PRO A 295 25.42 -9.82 14.96
N GLY A 296 24.12 -9.53 15.14
CA GLY A 296 23.06 -9.91 14.21
C GLY A 296 23.24 -9.22 12.84
N GLN A 297 23.70 -7.97 12.82
CA GLN A 297 23.97 -7.27 11.56
C GLN A 297 25.10 -7.91 10.75
N VAL A 298 26.21 -8.26 11.42
CA VAL A 298 27.37 -8.90 10.78
C VAL A 298 26.98 -10.28 10.23
N TRP A 299 26.30 -11.09 11.04
CA TRP A 299 25.84 -12.42 10.62
C TRP A 299 24.84 -12.34 9.45
N SER A 300 23.89 -11.42 9.53
CA SER A 300 22.90 -11.16 8.48
C SER A 300 23.56 -10.62 7.19
N GLY A 301 24.63 -9.84 7.33
CA GLY A 301 25.47 -9.40 6.21
C GLY A 301 26.18 -10.55 5.51
N PHE A 302 26.79 -11.45 6.30
CA PHE A 302 27.41 -12.67 5.78
C PHE A 302 26.41 -13.55 5.00
N GLN A 303 25.18 -13.71 5.51
CA GLN A 303 24.12 -14.47 4.83
C GLN A 303 23.66 -13.85 3.51
N ASP A 304 23.62 -12.52 3.39
CA ASP A 304 23.24 -11.83 2.14
C ASP A 304 24.33 -11.97 1.08
N LEU A 305 25.60 -11.89 1.48
CA LEU A 305 26.76 -12.05 0.60
C LEU A 305 26.84 -13.47 0.02
N THR A 306 26.69 -14.48 0.87
CA THR A 306 26.86 -15.89 0.50
C THR A 306 25.64 -16.44 -0.23
N VAL A 307 24.47 -16.45 0.43
CA VAL A 307 23.28 -17.19 -0.06
C VAL A 307 22.07 -16.27 -0.31
N GLY A 308 22.19 -14.97 -0.02
CA GLY A 308 21.06 -14.04 -0.13
C GLY A 308 19.89 -14.48 0.74
N TYR A 309 20.15 -14.86 2.00
CA TYR A 309 19.13 -15.39 2.93
C TYR A 309 18.38 -16.65 2.46
N GLY A 310 18.93 -17.39 1.49
CA GLY A 310 18.25 -18.54 0.88
C GLY A 310 17.33 -18.17 -0.29
N TYR A 311 17.18 -16.89 -0.63
CA TYR A 311 16.38 -16.44 -1.77
C TYR A 311 17.16 -16.38 -3.09
N ARG A 312 18.50 -16.53 -3.05
CA ARG A 312 19.38 -16.57 -4.25
C ARG A 312 20.36 -17.75 -4.20
N PRO A 313 19.88 -19.01 -4.31
CA PRO A 313 20.72 -20.20 -4.18
C PRO A 313 21.86 -20.27 -5.21
N MET A 314 21.70 -19.67 -6.40
CA MET A 314 22.75 -19.67 -7.43
C MET A 314 24.06 -18.99 -6.97
N ARG A 315 24.01 -18.07 -5.98
CA ARG A 315 25.23 -17.48 -5.40
C ARG A 315 26.07 -18.50 -4.65
N ALA A 316 25.42 -19.45 -3.97
CA ALA A 316 26.12 -20.52 -3.27
C ALA A 316 26.90 -21.40 -4.26
N VAL A 317 26.34 -21.65 -5.46
CA VAL A 317 27.04 -22.37 -6.53
C VAL A 317 28.29 -21.60 -6.99
N TRP A 318 28.19 -20.28 -7.21
CA TRP A 318 29.35 -19.47 -7.58
C TRP A 318 30.43 -19.46 -6.49
N TRP A 319 30.04 -19.36 -5.22
CA TRP A 319 30.97 -19.45 -4.09
C TRP A 319 31.63 -20.83 -4.00
N LEU A 320 30.86 -21.90 -4.20
CA LEU A 320 31.38 -23.26 -4.24
C LEU A 320 32.38 -23.44 -5.39
N CYS A 321 32.07 -22.94 -6.59
CA CYS A 321 33.01 -22.95 -7.71
C CYS A 321 34.28 -22.13 -7.41
N ALA A 322 34.15 -20.96 -6.79
CA ALA A 322 35.31 -20.13 -6.44
C ALA A 322 36.22 -20.80 -5.39
N ILE A 323 35.62 -21.45 -4.38
CA ILE A 323 36.34 -22.25 -3.37
C ILE A 323 36.99 -23.47 -4.00
N MET A 324 36.30 -24.13 -4.93
CA MET A 324 36.85 -25.26 -5.68
C MET A 324 38.06 -24.83 -6.50
N LEU A 325 37.95 -23.74 -7.27
CA LEU A 325 39.05 -23.22 -8.08
C LEU A 325 40.24 -22.75 -7.23
N SER A 326 39.99 -22.15 -6.07
CA SER A 326 41.07 -21.72 -5.17
C SER A 326 41.79 -22.92 -4.54
N GLY A 327 41.07 -23.96 -4.13
CA GLY A 327 41.67 -25.21 -3.64
C GLY A 327 42.48 -25.93 -4.72
N ILE A 328 41.93 -26.02 -5.94
CA ILE A 328 42.63 -26.59 -7.10
C ILE A 328 43.94 -25.84 -7.36
N ALA A 329 43.89 -24.51 -7.41
CA ALA A 329 45.08 -23.69 -7.62
C ALA A 329 46.12 -23.88 -6.51
N LEU A 330 45.67 -23.94 -5.25
CA LEU A 330 46.52 -24.11 -4.07
C LEU A 330 47.26 -25.46 -4.11
N PHE A 331 46.54 -26.56 -4.31
CA PHE A 331 47.12 -27.91 -4.30
C PHE A 331 47.84 -28.29 -5.59
N THR A 332 47.55 -27.61 -6.70
CA THR A 332 48.38 -27.70 -7.91
C THR A 332 49.73 -27.02 -7.69
N ARG A 333 49.75 -25.90 -6.96
CA ARG A 333 50.99 -25.17 -6.66
C ARG A 333 51.85 -25.87 -5.60
N TRP A 334 51.19 -26.50 -4.62
CA TRP A 334 51.82 -27.19 -3.50
C TRP A 334 51.13 -28.53 -3.22
N PRO A 335 51.52 -29.60 -3.94
CA PRO A 335 50.88 -30.91 -3.78
C PRO A 335 51.18 -31.50 -2.39
N PRO A 336 50.17 -32.07 -1.70
CA PRO A 336 50.35 -32.78 -0.44
C PRO A 336 51.17 -34.07 -0.64
N GLN A 337 51.79 -34.54 0.44
CA GLN A 337 52.62 -35.76 0.40
C GLN A 337 51.75 -37.00 0.60
N ALA A 338 52.10 -38.10 -0.07
CA ALA A 338 51.45 -39.38 0.13
C ALA A 338 51.69 -39.90 1.55
N VAL A 339 50.65 -40.50 2.14
CA VAL A 339 50.70 -41.07 3.50
C VAL A 339 51.46 -42.40 3.50
N ASP A 340 51.28 -43.22 2.46
CA ASP A 340 52.02 -44.48 2.24
C ASP A 340 52.82 -44.41 0.93
N PRO A 341 54.17 -44.40 0.97
CA PRO A 341 55.01 -44.29 -0.22
C PRO A 341 55.07 -45.57 -1.06
N GLY A 342 54.50 -46.70 -0.62
CA GLY A 342 54.64 -48.00 -1.28
C GLY A 342 54.02 -48.09 -2.68
N LYS A 343 52.83 -47.49 -2.89
CA LYS A 343 52.12 -47.36 -4.18
C LYS A 343 51.07 -46.22 -4.13
N PRO A 344 51.48 -44.94 -4.09
CA PRO A 344 50.50 -43.86 -4.04
C PRO A 344 49.70 -43.76 -5.35
N PRO A 345 48.37 -43.56 -5.31
CA PRO A 345 47.58 -43.25 -6.49
C PRO A 345 48.09 -41.94 -7.14
N HIS A 346 47.83 -41.74 -8.44
CA HIS A 346 48.21 -40.49 -9.10
C HIS A 346 47.50 -39.30 -8.47
N PHE A 347 48.25 -38.35 -7.90
CA PHE A 347 47.68 -37.16 -7.28
C PHE A 347 46.97 -36.29 -8.33
N GLN A 348 45.71 -35.96 -8.06
CA GLN A 348 44.94 -35.03 -8.88
C GLN A 348 44.35 -33.94 -7.98
N ALA A 349 44.89 -32.72 -8.09
CA ALA A 349 44.48 -31.58 -7.27
C ALA A 349 42.98 -31.30 -7.33
N ALA A 350 42.34 -31.52 -8.50
CA ALA A 350 40.90 -31.40 -8.68
C ALA A 350 40.13 -32.39 -7.79
N ILE A 351 40.42 -33.69 -7.92
CA ILE A 351 39.74 -34.74 -7.18
C ILE A 351 39.98 -34.58 -5.67
N TYR A 352 41.22 -34.29 -5.27
CA TYR A 352 41.57 -34.02 -3.88
C TYR A 352 40.80 -32.82 -3.30
N THR A 353 40.63 -31.74 -4.08
CA THR A 353 39.83 -30.58 -3.62
C THR A 353 38.33 -30.92 -3.56
N PHE A 354 37.84 -31.75 -4.49
CA PHE A 354 36.46 -32.24 -4.46
C PHE A 354 36.19 -33.06 -3.19
N ASP A 355 37.08 -33.99 -2.81
CA ASP A 355 36.97 -34.77 -1.57
C ASP A 355 36.85 -33.86 -0.33
N LEU A 356 37.69 -32.81 -0.27
CA LEU A 356 37.68 -31.87 0.85
C LEU A 356 36.42 -30.98 0.92
N VAL A 357 35.91 -30.52 -0.23
CA VAL A 357 34.83 -29.51 -0.28
C VAL A 357 33.44 -30.16 -0.34
N LEU A 358 33.31 -31.36 -0.91
CA LEU A 358 32.05 -32.09 -1.04
C LEU A 358 32.00 -33.29 -0.08
N PRO A 359 31.48 -33.12 1.15
CA PRO A 359 31.53 -34.15 2.18
C PRO A 359 30.71 -35.42 1.89
N LEU A 360 29.95 -35.44 0.78
CA LEU A 360 29.09 -36.55 0.38
C LEU A 360 29.74 -37.46 -0.67
N VAL A 361 30.91 -37.08 -1.20
CA VAL A 361 31.58 -37.80 -2.28
C VAL A 361 33.02 -38.06 -1.86
N ASP A 362 33.40 -39.34 -1.80
CA ASP A 362 34.77 -39.76 -1.49
C ASP A 362 35.36 -40.46 -2.72
N PHE A 363 36.33 -39.82 -3.36
CA PHE A 363 37.12 -40.40 -4.45
C PHE A 363 38.45 -41.00 -3.96
N GLY A 364 38.71 -41.01 -2.65
CA GLY A 364 39.83 -41.67 -2.00
C GLY A 364 41.16 -40.93 -2.04
N GLN A 365 41.22 -39.69 -2.55
CA GLN A 365 42.48 -38.91 -2.57
C GLN A 365 42.77 -38.26 -1.22
N GLU A 366 41.74 -37.83 -0.48
CA GLU A 366 41.91 -37.26 0.87
C GLU A 366 42.63 -38.24 1.82
N GLN A 367 42.28 -39.53 1.75
CA GLN A 367 42.87 -40.55 2.62
C GLN A 367 44.31 -40.93 2.21
N ALA A 368 44.64 -40.76 0.93
CA ALA A 368 45.94 -41.11 0.37
C ALA A 368 47.01 -40.01 0.54
N PHE A 369 46.59 -38.75 0.72
CA PHE A 369 47.48 -37.60 0.76
C PHE A 369 47.23 -36.72 1.99
N SER A 370 48.28 -36.40 2.74
CA SER A 370 48.18 -35.56 3.93
C SER A 370 48.92 -34.22 3.75
N PRO A 371 48.22 -33.08 3.85
CA PRO A 371 48.84 -31.76 3.80
C PRO A 371 49.55 -31.48 5.14
N ARG A 372 50.83 -31.10 5.09
CA ARG A 372 51.63 -30.78 6.29
C ARG A 372 51.87 -29.27 6.42
N GLY A 373 52.01 -28.79 7.66
CA GLY A 373 52.30 -27.38 7.95
C GLY A 373 51.12 -26.45 7.64
N GLY A 374 51.38 -25.30 7.01
CA GLY A 374 50.34 -24.31 6.71
C GLY A 374 49.21 -24.82 5.79
N LEU A 375 49.50 -25.81 4.94
CA LEU A 375 48.50 -26.43 4.04
C LEU A 375 47.43 -27.23 4.80
N GLN A 376 47.75 -27.72 6.00
CA GLN A 376 46.79 -28.43 6.85
C GLN A 376 45.65 -27.50 7.26
N TRP A 377 45.98 -26.27 7.68
CA TRP A 377 44.98 -25.27 8.04
C TRP A 377 44.14 -24.84 6.83
N ALA A 378 44.76 -24.74 5.64
CA ALA A 378 44.03 -24.45 4.41
C ALA A 378 43.02 -25.57 4.07
N ALA A 379 43.40 -26.84 4.21
CA ALA A 379 42.50 -27.97 4.03
C ALA A 379 41.33 -27.94 5.03
N VAL A 380 41.60 -27.68 6.32
CA VAL A 380 40.55 -27.55 7.34
C VAL A 380 39.58 -26.40 7.00
N VAL A 381 40.09 -25.26 6.54
CA VAL A 381 39.24 -24.13 6.11
C VAL A 381 38.36 -24.51 4.92
N LEU A 382 38.90 -25.21 3.93
CA LEU A 382 38.13 -25.70 2.77
C LEU A 382 37.01 -26.67 3.20
N VAL A 383 37.30 -27.61 4.09
CA VAL A 383 36.31 -28.56 4.64
C VAL A 383 35.21 -27.80 5.39
N CYS A 384 35.57 -26.88 6.28
CA CYS A 384 34.61 -26.06 7.02
C CYS A 384 33.71 -25.22 6.09
N LEU A 385 34.29 -24.61 5.06
CA LEU A 385 33.53 -23.85 4.06
C LEU A 385 32.61 -24.74 3.23
N GLY A 386 33.07 -25.94 2.86
CA GLY A 386 32.29 -26.97 2.18
C GLY A 386 31.04 -27.36 2.96
N TRP A 387 31.20 -27.70 4.25
CA TRP A 387 30.08 -28.00 5.14
C TRP A 387 29.11 -26.83 5.33
N LEU A 388 29.62 -25.60 5.44
CA LEU A 388 28.78 -24.40 5.57
C LEU A 388 27.96 -24.13 4.31
N LEU A 389 28.55 -24.32 3.12
CA LEU A 389 27.84 -24.19 1.84
C LEU A 389 26.84 -25.34 1.62
N ALA A 390 27.21 -26.57 1.95
CA ALA A 390 26.33 -27.73 1.82
C ALA A 390 25.08 -27.61 2.70
N THR A 391 25.25 -27.23 3.98
CA THR A 391 24.12 -27.04 4.91
C THR A 391 23.20 -25.90 4.48
N THR A 392 23.76 -24.78 3.99
CA THR A 392 22.95 -23.66 3.50
C THR A 392 22.24 -23.96 2.18
N ALA A 393 22.88 -24.68 1.26
CA ALA A 393 22.26 -25.15 0.02
C ALA A 393 21.14 -26.16 0.29
N ALA A 394 21.35 -27.13 1.19
CA ALA A 394 20.34 -28.09 1.60
C ALA A 394 19.13 -27.41 2.25
N ALA A 395 19.34 -26.43 3.13
CA ALA A 395 18.27 -25.63 3.72
C ALA A 395 17.49 -24.82 2.67
N GLY A 396 18.19 -24.29 1.66
CA GLY A 396 17.59 -23.59 0.52
C GLY A 396 16.76 -24.52 -0.37
N ALA A 397 17.29 -25.69 -0.74
CA ALA A 397 16.63 -26.69 -1.57
C ALA A 397 15.38 -27.26 -0.89
N ASN A 398 15.45 -27.54 0.41
CA ASN A 398 14.31 -28.07 1.17
C ASN A 398 13.13 -27.08 1.24
N ARG A 399 13.41 -25.76 1.23
CA ARG A 399 12.37 -24.72 1.11
C ARG A 399 11.74 -24.63 -0.28
N VAL A 400 12.46 -25.03 -1.33
CA VAL A 400 11.95 -25.08 -2.71
C VAL A 400 11.11 -26.34 -2.92
N LEU A 401 11.57 -27.49 -2.42
CA LEU A 401 10.89 -28.79 -2.54
C LEU A 401 9.59 -28.88 -1.73
N ARG A 402 9.51 -28.23 -0.56
CA ARG A 402 8.24 -28.13 0.20
C ARG A 402 7.16 -27.25 -0.45
N ARG A 403 7.41 -26.70 -1.65
CA ARG A 403 6.49 -25.83 -2.39
C ARG A 403 6.00 -26.43 -3.72
N THR A 404 6.39 -27.66 -4.02
CA THR A 404 5.78 -28.53 -5.03
C THR A 404 5.03 -29.63 -4.30
#